data_AF-A0A2V8G5Q4-F1
#
_entry.id   AF-A0A2V8G5Q4-F1
#
_cell.length_a   1.000
_cell.length_b   1.000
_cell.length_c   1.000
_cell.angle_alpha   90.00
_cell.angle_beta   90.00
_cell.angle_gamma   90.00
#
_symmetry.space_group_name_H-M   'P 1'
#
loop_
_entity.id
_entity.type
_entity.pdbx_description
1 polymer ?
#
loop_
_entity_poly.entity_id
_entity_poly.type
_entity_poly.pdbx_seq_one_letter_code
_entity_poly.pdbx_strand_id
1 'polypeptide(L)'
;MSHAVQVNTEAGSAIATGNVRGARLAVGRDERVHVVWTGANSRHMWYTHSRAEGGFVPERNVHQLEGPLDGGSVAADLRGHVYVIWHGELPGGKGEENRRAWVARSDDEGQTFDREEAASPAAIGACGCCGTAGATAPDGTLYLLYRSSREAVHRDTFLLSSRDYGRNFAARDLHEWNVPACPMSTFSIAAAAGTVVTAWETAGQIYWTRVKSAGKEPPVPIAVPGTPGGRKHPAIAQNKRGETLVAWTEGMGWSRGGTVLWQLYDKGGAPVGEPAAAENIPAWSLIAAYARADGGFTLVF
;
A
#
# COMPACT_ATOMS: atom_id res chain seq x y z
N MET A 1 -18.73 18.94 13.10
CA MET A 1 -18.69 17.64 12.39
C MET A 1 -18.37 17.94 10.95
N SER A 2 -17.36 17.30 10.35
CA SER A 2 -17.10 17.44 8.91
C SER A 2 -18.15 16.64 8.12
N HIS A 3 -18.61 17.18 6.99
CA HIS A 3 -19.48 16.45 6.08
C HIS A 3 -18.66 15.53 5.19
N ALA A 4 -19.23 14.37 4.82
CA ALA A 4 -18.60 13.49 3.83
C ALA A 4 -18.51 14.21 2.47
N VAL A 5 -17.37 14.08 1.80
CA VAL A 5 -17.14 14.64 0.47
C VAL A 5 -17.03 13.49 -0.52
N GLN A 6 -17.85 13.52 -1.56
CA GLN A 6 -17.75 12.57 -2.66
C GLN A 6 -16.51 12.88 -3.52
N VAL A 7 -15.76 11.85 -3.87
CA VAL A 7 -14.48 11.96 -4.61
C VAL A 7 -14.66 11.65 -6.11
N ASN A 8 -15.42 10.59 -6.41
CA ASN A 8 -15.73 10.14 -7.76
C ASN A 8 -16.93 10.89 -8.35
N THR A 9 -16.89 11.22 -9.64
CA THR A 9 -17.99 11.92 -10.32
C THR A 9 -19.18 11.00 -10.62
N GLU A 10 -18.94 9.70 -10.83
CA GLU A 10 -19.99 8.71 -11.10
C GLU A 10 -20.20 7.75 -9.92
N ALA A 11 -21.42 7.72 -9.36
CA ALA A 11 -21.74 6.81 -8.26
C ALA A 11 -21.56 5.33 -8.67
N GLY A 12 -20.91 4.54 -7.82
CA GLY A 12 -20.63 3.12 -8.10
C GLY A 12 -19.46 2.87 -9.06
N SER A 13 -18.72 3.90 -9.48
CA SER A 13 -17.57 3.75 -10.38
C SER A 13 -16.34 3.12 -9.71
N ALA A 14 -16.25 3.17 -8.39
CA ALA A 14 -15.15 2.59 -7.62
C ALA A 14 -15.42 1.12 -7.24
N ILE A 15 -14.44 0.25 -7.47
CA ILE A 15 -14.49 -1.10 -6.92
C ILE A 15 -14.30 -1.05 -5.40
N ALA A 16 -15.23 -1.67 -4.67
CA ALA A 16 -15.18 -1.81 -3.21
C ALA A 16 -15.49 -3.25 -2.75
N THR A 17 -15.45 -4.21 -3.69
CA THR A 17 -15.68 -5.63 -3.41
C THR A 17 -14.36 -6.34 -3.16
N GLY A 18 -14.28 -7.06 -2.04
CA GLY A 18 -13.05 -7.68 -1.55
C GLY A 18 -12.18 -6.69 -0.77
N ASN A 19 -11.08 -7.19 -0.20
CA ASN A 19 -10.23 -6.40 0.70
C ASN A 19 -8.91 -5.95 0.05
N VAL A 20 -8.69 -6.28 -1.22
CA VAL A 20 -7.45 -5.88 -1.94
C VAL A 20 -7.68 -4.63 -2.76
N ARG A 21 -8.87 -4.49 -3.35
CA ARG A 21 -9.23 -3.42 -4.27
C ARG A 21 -10.13 -2.44 -3.54
N GLY A 22 -9.57 -1.27 -3.23
CA GLY A 22 -10.26 -0.17 -2.57
C GLY A 22 -9.53 1.13 -2.84
N ALA A 23 -10.21 2.25 -2.61
CA ALA A 23 -9.60 3.56 -2.79
C ALA A 23 -8.41 3.75 -1.84
N ARG A 24 -7.37 4.41 -2.33
CA ARG A 24 -6.16 4.75 -1.56
C ARG A 24 -5.92 6.24 -1.68
N LEU A 25 -5.38 6.83 -0.61
CA LEU A 25 -5.03 8.24 -0.60
C LEU A 25 -3.61 8.48 -0.09
N ALA A 26 -3.04 9.60 -0.51
CA ALA A 26 -1.82 10.18 0.02
C ALA A 26 -2.00 11.69 0.15
N VAL A 27 -1.25 12.29 1.08
CA VAL A 27 -1.21 13.74 1.26
C VAL A 27 0.15 14.24 0.80
N GLY A 28 0.16 15.14 -0.18
CA GLY A 28 1.36 15.72 -0.76
C GLY A 28 1.67 17.11 -0.22
N ARG A 29 2.40 17.88 -1.02
CA ARG A 29 2.66 19.31 -0.81
C ARG A 29 1.35 20.08 -0.58
N ASP A 30 1.41 21.09 0.30
CA ASP A 30 0.29 21.99 0.62
C ASP A 30 -1.00 21.28 1.03
N GLU A 31 -0.87 20.14 1.72
CA GLU A 31 -1.98 19.30 2.18
C GLU A 31 -2.90 18.78 1.05
N ARG A 32 -2.41 18.77 -0.19
CA ARG A 32 -3.16 18.24 -1.32
C ARG A 32 -3.41 16.75 -1.12
N VAL A 33 -4.68 16.35 -1.17
CA VAL A 33 -5.11 14.97 -1.05
C VAL A 33 -5.16 14.36 -2.45
N HIS A 34 -4.39 13.32 -2.68
CA HIS A 34 -4.37 12.54 -3.91
C HIS A 34 -5.11 11.24 -3.66
N VAL A 35 -6.02 10.85 -4.56
CA VAL A 35 -6.85 9.65 -4.39
C VAL A 35 -6.81 8.82 -5.66
N VAL A 36 -6.66 7.50 -5.50
CA VAL A 36 -6.70 6.52 -6.60
C VAL A 36 -7.65 5.37 -6.29
N TRP A 37 -8.25 4.81 -7.34
CA TRP A 37 -9.03 3.57 -7.25
C TRP A 37 -9.06 2.85 -8.59
N THR A 38 -9.31 1.54 -8.54
CA THR A 38 -9.59 0.76 -9.74
C THR A 38 -11.07 0.91 -10.12
N GLY A 39 -11.35 1.16 -11.40
CA GLY A 39 -12.71 1.30 -11.91
C GLY A 39 -13.48 -0.02 -11.95
N ALA A 40 -14.75 0.00 -11.53
CA ALA A 40 -15.62 -1.18 -11.50
C ALA A 40 -15.91 -1.77 -12.90
N ASN A 41 -16.12 -0.91 -13.90
CA ASN A 41 -16.56 -1.30 -15.25
C ASN A 41 -15.45 -1.30 -16.31
N SER A 42 -14.33 -0.61 -16.05
CA SER A 42 -13.27 -0.39 -17.05
C SER A 42 -11.92 -0.99 -16.65
N ARG A 43 -11.72 -1.34 -15.37
CA ARG A 43 -10.41 -1.63 -14.79
C ARG A 43 -9.36 -0.53 -15.04
N HIS A 44 -9.81 0.70 -15.27
CA HIS A 44 -8.93 1.87 -15.29
C HIS A 44 -8.33 2.12 -13.90
N MET A 45 -7.15 2.73 -13.87
CA MET A 45 -6.61 3.32 -12.65
C MET A 45 -7.05 4.77 -12.60
N TRP A 46 -8.14 5.03 -11.88
CA TRP A 46 -8.66 6.37 -11.71
C TRP A 46 -7.83 7.13 -10.69
N TYR A 47 -7.65 8.41 -10.98
CA TYR A 47 -6.94 9.34 -10.13
C TYR A 47 -7.67 10.68 -10.07
N THR A 48 -7.67 11.29 -8.89
CA THR A 48 -8.02 12.70 -8.70
C THR A 48 -7.20 13.30 -7.56
N HIS A 49 -7.23 14.63 -7.43
CA HIS A 49 -6.68 15.34 -6.29
C HIS A 49 -7.63 16.43 -5.79
N SER A 50 -7.45 16.83 -4.54
CA SER A 50 -8.23 17.90 -3.93
C SER A 50 -7.95 19.25 -4.59
N ARG A 51 -8.92 20.16 -4.48
CA ARG A 51 -8.82 21.56 -4.88
C ARG A 51 -8.56 22.44 -3.65
N ALA A 52 -7.97 23.62 -3.85
CA ALA A 52 -7.68 24.54 -2.75
C ALA A 52 -8.97 25.09 -2.11
N GLU A 53 -10.01 25.28 -2.92
CA GLU A 53 -11.36 25.70 -2.52
C GLU A 53 -12.21 24.57 -1.91
N GLY A 54 -11.67 23.35 -1.83
CA GLY A 54 -12.38 22.15 -1.38
C GLY A 54 -12.95 21.31 -2.52
N GLY A 55 -13.28 20.05 -2.21
CA GLY A 55 -13.68 19.06 -3.22
C GLY A 55 -12.51 18.56 -4.06
N PHE A 56 -12.83 17.91 -5.18
CA PHE A 56 -11.87 17.21 -6.05
C PHE A 56 -12.02 17.66 -7.51
N VAL A 57 -10.94 17.54 -8.29
CA VAL A 57 -11.03 17.66 -9.76
C VAL A 57 -11.74 16.42 -10.32
N PRO A 58 -12.36 16.46 -11.52
CA PRO A 58 -12.88 15.25 -12.15
C PRO A 58 -11.78 14.18 -12.29
N GLU A 59 -12.13 12.93 -12.03
CA GLU A 59 -11.17 11.83 -12.13
C GLU A 59 -10.72 11.58 -13.58
N ARG A 60 -9.49 11.10 -13.73
CA ARG A 60 -8.91 10.68 -15.01
C ARG A 60 -8.24 9.32 -14.90
N ASN A 61 -8.22 8.58 -16.00
CA ASN A 61 -7.47 7.34 -16.06
C ASN A 61 -5.98 7.65 -16.23
N VAL A 62 -5.14 7.04 -15.40
CA VAL A 62 -3.67 7.16 -15.44
C VAL A 62 -3.03 5.96 -16.14
N HIS A 63 -3.75 4.85 -16.29
CA HIS A 63 -3.26 3.66 -16.98
C HIS A 63 -3.33 3.85 -18.51
N GLN A 64 -2.17 3.96 -19.16
CA GLN A 64 -2.05 4.21 -20.60
C GLN A 64 -1.65 2.95 -21.40
N LEU A 65 -1.07 1.94 -20.75
CA LEU A 65 -0.75 0.65 -21.36
C LEU A 65 -2.01 -0.18 -21.58
N GLU A 66 -1.97 -1.00 -22.63
CA GLU A 66 -2.97 -2.04 -22.81
C GLU A 66 -2.70 -3.22 -21.88
N GLY A 67 -3.75 -3.76 -21.27
CA GLY A 67 -3.68 -4.97 -20.46
C GLY A 67 -4.43 -4.86 -19.14
N PRO A 68 -4.62 -5.97 -18.42
CA PRO A 68 -5.25 -5.96 -17.12
C PRO A 68 -4.30 -5.43 -16.05
N LEU A 69 -4.80 -4.50 -15.24
CA LEU A 69 -4.20 -4.09 -13.97
C LEU A 69 -4.98 -4.62 -12.77
N ASP A 70 -4.32 -4.61 -11.62
CA ASP A 70 -4.94 -4.80 -10.32
C ASP A 70 -4.13 -4.06 -9.22
N GLY A 71 -4.68 -4.06 -8.01
CA GLY A 71 -4.15 -3.29 -6.88
C GLY A 71 -4.47 -1.80 -7.00
N GLY A 72 -3.45 -0.98 -6.81
CA GLY A 72 -3.59 0.49 -6.82
C GLY A 72 -3.17 1.09 -5.49
N SER A 73 -2.24 2.04 -5.55
CA SER A 73 -1.85 2.91 -4.44
C SER A 73 -1.28 4.21 -4.99
N VAL A 74 -1.22 5.23 -4.15
CA VAL A 74 -0.66 6.53 -4.48
C VAL A 74 0.33 6.95 -3.41
N ALA A 75 1.42 7.58 -3.82
CA ALA A 75 2.36 8.25 -2.95
C ALA A 75 2.58 9.67 -3.46
N ALA A 76 2.82 10.62 -2.56
CA ALA A 76 3.08 12.01 -2.91
C ALA A 76 4.14 12.57 -1.96
N ASP A 77 5.07 13.38 -2.46
CA ASP A 77 6.07 14.04 -1.62
C ASP A 77 5.81 15.55 -1.46
N LEU A 78 6.59 16.17 -0.58
CA LEU A 78 6.49 17.60 -0.28
C LEU A 78 7.09 18.50 -1.37
N ARG A 79 7.69 17.92 -2.43
CA ARG A 79 8.23 18.64 -3.59
C ARG A 79 7.19 18.77 -4.70
N GLY A 80 6.05 18.09 -4.57
CA GLY A 80 4.97 18.08 -5.56
C GLY A 80 5.03 16.88 -6.52
N HIS A 81 5.90 15.90 -6.24
CA HIS A 81 5.95 14.66 -7.01
C HIS A 81 4.84 13.71 -6.55
N VAL A 82 4.12 13.14 -7.51
CA VAL A 82 3.05 12.15 -7.28
C VAL A 82 3.34 10.88 -8.06
N TYR A 83 3.09 9.74 -7.43
CA TYR A 83 3.33 8.41 -7.98
C TYR A 83 2.07 7.58 -7.86
N VAL A 84 1.55 7.08 -8.97
CA VAL A 84 0.44 6.13 -8.99
C VAL A 84 0.99 4.75 -9.32
N ILE A 85 0.62 3.76 -8.52
CA ILE A 85 1.32 2.49 -8.45
C ILE A 85 0.36 1.31 -8.49
N TRP A 86 0.57 0.37 -9.40
CA TRP A 86 -0.25 -0.84 -9.54
C TRP A 86 0.61 -2.01 -10.00
N HIS A 87 -0.01 -3.17 -10.19
CA HIS A 87 0.64 -4.29 -10.86
C HIS A 87 -0.23 -4.79 -12.01
N GLY A 88 0.41 -5.17 -13.11
CA GLY A 88 -0.30 -5.45 -14.36
C GLY A 88 0.54 -6.29 -15.29
N GLU A 89 -0.11 -6.90 -16.27
CA GLU A 89 0.55 -7.64 -17.33
C GLU A 89 1.28 -6.67 -18.27
N LEU A 90 2.38 -7.14 -18.87
CA LEU A 90 2.92 -6.49 -20.06
C LEU A 90 1.90 -6.64 -21.21
N PRO A 91 1.82 -5.68 -22.15
CA PRO A 91 1.03 -5.84 -23.36
C PRO A 91 1.39 -7.17 -24.07
N GLY A 92 0.40 -8.03 -24.27
CA GLY A 92 0.58 -9.36 -24.87
C GLY A 92 1.23 -10.43 -23.98
N GLY A 93 1.64 -10.07 -22.75
CA GLY A 93 2.10 -11.01 -21.74
C GLY A 93 0.96 -11.87 -21.18
N LYS A 94 1.29 -13.06 -20.67
CA LYS A 94 0.36 -13.94 -19.97
C LYS A 94 1.02 -14.50 -18.72
N GLY A 95 0.26 -14.67 -17.64
CA GLY A 95 0.78 -15.24 -16.39
C GLY A 95 1.41 -14.20 -15.45
N GLU A 96 1.40 -14.53 -14.15
CA GLU A 96 1.88 -13.65 -13.09
C GLU A 96 3.40 -13.37 -13.16
N GLU A 97 4.18 -14.32 -13.70
CA GLU A 97 5.62 -14.17 -13.93
C GLU A 97 5.94 -13.04 -14.91
N ASN A 98 5.01 -12.73 -15.81
CA ASN A 98 5.11 -11.65 -16.79
C ASN A 98 4.46 -10.35 -16.31
N ARG A 99 3.80 -10.35 -15.15
CA ARG A 99 3.30 -9.11 -14.52
C ARG A 99 4.45 -8.31 -13.93
N ARG A 100 4.28 -7.01 -13.86
CA ARG A 100 5.22 -6.07 -13.24
C ARG A 100 4.49 -5.19 -12.24
N ALA A 101 5.24 -4.67 -11.27
CA ALA A 101 4.85 -3.46 -10.57
C ALA A 101 5.15 -2.26 -11.47
N TRP A 102 4.16 -1.40 -11.68
CA TRP A 102 4.20 -0.25 -12.57
C TRP A 102 4.08 1.04 -11.77
N VAL A 103 4.74 2.10 -12.25
CA VAL A 103 4.64 3.45 -11.68
C VAL A 103 4.40 4.46 -12.80
N ALA A 104 3.32 5.23 -12.69
CA ALA A 104 3.15 6.49 -13.41
C ALA A 104 3.53 7.65 -12.50
N ARG A 105 4.18 8.66 -13.07
CA ARG A 105 4.86 9.73 -12.34
C ARG A 105 4.33 11.09 -12.77
N SER A 106 4.17 12.00 -11.82
CA SER A 106 3.80 13.39 -12.04
C SER A 106 4.72 14.32 -11.26
N ASP A 107 5.22 15.37 -11.92
CA ASP A 107 6.07 16.40 -11.35
C ASP A 107 5.35 17.75 -11.20
N ASP A 108 4.04 17.77 -11.45
CA ASP A 108 3.17 18.94 -11.45
C ASP A 108 1.98 18.79 -10.48
N GLU A 109 2.19 18.11 -9.35
CA GLU A 109 1.18 17.82 -8.31
C GLU A 109 0.01 16.97 -8.81
N GLY A 110 0.30 16.10 -9.77
CA GLY A 110 -0.65 15.18 -10.37
C GLY A 110 -1.60 15.84 -11.35
N GLN A 111 -1.25 17.00 -11.93
CA GLN A 111 -2.00 17.62 -13.03
C GLN A 111 -1.85 16.81 -14.32
N THR A 112 -0.65 16.31 -14.61
CA THR A 112 -0.35 15.41 -15.72
C THR A 112 0.49 14.22 -15.23
N PHE A 113 0.46 13.13 -15.98
CA PHE A 113 1.26 11.92 -15.68
C PHE A 113 2.01 11.47 -16.93
N ASP A 114 3.30 11.16 -16.74
CA ASP A 114 4.06 10.39 -17.69
C ASP A 114 3.43 9.00 -17.87
N ARG A 115 3.68 8.39 -19.03
CA ARG A 115 3.34 6.99 -19.27
C ARG A 115 4.01 6.10 -18.23
N GLU A 116 3.30 5.08 -17.75
CA GLU A 116 3.80 4.18 -16.73
C GLU A 116 5.04 3.38 -17.17
N GLU A 117 5.96 3.18 -16.23
CA GLU A 117 7.18 2.42 -16.40
C GLU A 117 7.28 1.29 -15.37
N ALA A 118 7.96 0.20 -15.73
CA ALA A 118 8.11 -0.96 -14.85
C ALA A 118 9.10 -0.62 -13.71
N ALA A 119 8.63 -0.72 -12.47
CA ALA A 119 9.47 -0.54 -11.28
C ALA A 119 10.12 -1.86 -10.83
N SER A 120 9.47 -3.00 -11.07
CA SER A 120 10.00 -4.32 -10.71
C SER A 120 10.95 -4.87 -11.79
N PRO A 121 12.05 -5.55 -11.41
CA PRO A 121 12.89 -6.27 -12.37
C PRO A 121 12.12 -7.32 -13.17
N ALA A 122 12.51 -7.56 -14.44
CA ALA A 122 11.81 -8.49 -15.31
C ALA A 122 11.82 -9.95 -14.81
N ALA A 123 12.85 -10.35 -14.07
CA ALA A 123 12.96 -11.68 -13.48
C ALA A 123 12.04 -11.89 -12.25
N ILE A 124 11.39 -10.83 -11.75
CA ILE A 124 10.60 -10.85 -10.53
C ILE A 124 9.18 -10.41 -10.89
N GLY A 125 8.38 -11.39 -11.34
CA GLY A 125 6.96 -11.19 -11.66
C GLY A 125 6.15 -10.69 -10.46
N ALA A 126 4.87 -10.36 -10.69
CA ALA A 126 3.99 -9.83 -9.66
C ALA A 126 2.73 -10.69 -9.51
N CYS A 127 2.36 -11.03 -8.28
CA CYS A 127 1.13 -11.78 -8.02
C CYS A 127 -0.08 -10.98 -8.48
N GLY A 128 -1.01 -11.61 -9.19
CA GLY A 128 -2.16 -11.00 -9.84
C GLY A 128 -3.32 -10.65 -8.91
N CYS A 129 -3.27 -11.06 -7.63
CA CYS A 129 -4.35 -10.87 -6.66
C CYS A 129 -3.97 -10.08 -5.40
N CYS A 130 -2.69 -9.70 -5.24
CA CYS A 130 -2.21 -9.02 -4.03
C CYS A 130 -2.14 -7.50 -4.24
N GLY A 131 -2.40 -6.72 -3.20
CA GLY A 131 -2.34 -5.27 -3.29
C GLY A 131 -0.93 -4.73 -3.54
N THR A 132 -0.83 -3.44 -3.77
CA THR A 132 0.42 -2.66 -3.73
C THR A 132 0.31 -1.58 -2.66
N ALA A 133 1.45 -1.12 -2.15
CA ALA A 133 1.48 0.04 -1.26
C ALA A 133 2.77 0.83 -1.49
N GLY A 134 2.67 2.15 -1.61
CA GLY A 134 3.82 3.03 -1.70
C GLY A 134 3.75 4.20 -0.74
N ALA A 135 4.91 4.75 -0.40
CA ALA A 135 5.08 5.98 0.34
C ALA A 135 6.40 6.65 -0.03
N THR A 136 6.46 7.96 0.15
CA THR A 136 7.67 8.77 -0.01
C THR A 136 8.24 9.08 1.37
N ALA A 137 9.54 8.85 1.53
CA ALA A 137 10.25 9.32 2.72
C ALA A 137 10.45 10.84 2.66
N PRO A 138 10.74 11.51 3.79
CA PRO A 138 10.98 12.96 3.81
C PRO A 138 12.14 13.44 2.91
N ASP A 139 13.08 12.54 2.56
CA ASP A 139 14.18 12.83 1.63
C ASP A 139 13.77 12.70 0.14
N GLY A 140 12.51 12.39 -0.15
CA GLY A 140 11.98 12.15 -1.50
C GLY A 140 12.19 10.74 -2.02
N THR A 141 12.78 9.82 -1.24
CA THR A 141 12.90 8.40 -1.64
C THR A 141 11.50 7.79 -1.76
N LEU A 142 11.18 7.24 -2.93
CA LEU A 142 9.97 6.46 -3.14
C LEU A 142 10.21 5.02 -2.68
N TYR A 143 9.29 4.48 -1.90
CA TYR A 143 9.22 3.07 -1.54
C TYR A 143 7.92 2.43 -2.03
N LEU A 144 8.01 1.16 -2.43
CA LEU A 144 6.89 0.37 -2.90
C LEU A 144 7.01 -1.08 -2.42
N LEU A 145 5.92 -1.61 -1.88
CA LEU A 145 5.74 -3.02 -1.56
C LEU A 145 4.86 -3.72 -2.59
N TYR A 146 5.30 -4.89 -3.03
CA TYR A 146 4.49 -5.80 -3.83
C TYR A 146 4.82 -7.26 -3.53
N ARG A 147 3.90 -8.14 -3.93
CA ARG A 147 4.04 -9.58 -3.84
C ARG A 147 4.63 -10.11 -5.14
N SER A 148 5.75 -10.82 -5.07
CA SER A 148 6.34 -11.44 -6.26
C SER A 148 5.51 -12.62 -6.76
N SER A 149 5.76 -13.03 -8.00
CA SER A 149 5.35 -14.33 -8.54
C SER A 149 6.49 -14.88 -9.39
N ARG A 150 7.17 -15.92 -8.89
CA ARG A 150 8.28 -16.60 -9.57
C ARG A 150 8.08 -18.11 -9.48
N GLU A 151 8.40 -18.81 -10.57
CA GLU A 151 8.38 -20.28 -10.65
C GLU A 151 7.06 -20.90 -10.16
N ALA A 152 5.95 -20.18 -10.33
CA ALA A 152 4.62 -20.49 -9.82
C ALA A 152 4.47 -20.62 -8.29
N VAL A 153 5.54 -20.81 -7.52
CA VAL A 153 5.48 -21.12 -6.08
C VAL A 153 6.00 -20.01 -5.16
N HIS A 154 6.88 -19.13 -5.65
CA HIS A 154 7.39 -18.03 -4.82
C HIS A 154 6.40 -16.87 -4.80
N ARG A 155 6.03 -16.44 -3.59
CA ARG A 155 5.10 -15.33 -3.29
C ARG A 155 5.69 -14.40 -2.24
N ASP A 156 6.95 -14.07 -2.44
CA ASP A 156 7.74 -13.29 -1.49
C ASP A 156 7.29 -11.83 -1.47
N THR A 157 7.54 -11.16 -0.36
CA THR A 157 7.32 -9.71 -0.27
C THR A 157 8.58 -8.97 -0.71
N PHE A 158 8.46 -8.15 -1.76
CA PHE A 158 9.55 -7.32 -2.24
C PHE A 158 9.33 -5.85 -1.90
N LEU A 159 10.43 -5.19 -1.54
CA LEU A 159 10.55 -3.75 -1.43
C LEU A 159 11.32 -3.20 -2.62
N LEU A 160 10.70 -2.27 -3.34
CA LEU A 160 11.34 -1.45 -4.35
C LEU A 160 11.62 -0.06 -3.76
N SER A 161 12.78 0.50 -4.08
CA SER A 161 13.15 1.86 -3.65
C SER A 161 13.79 2.66 -4.77
N SER A 162 13.40 3.92 -4.92
CA SER A 162 13.94 4.85 -5.91
C SER A 162 14.32 6.17 -5.24
N ARG A 163 15.47 6.74 -5.61
CA ARG A 163 15.95 8.05 -5.15
C ARG A 163 16.05 9.08 -6.27
N ASP A 164 15.60 8.72 -7.46
CA ASP A 164 15.75 9.51 -8.69
C ASP A 164 14.39 9.79 -9.35
N TYR A 165 13.37 9.99 -8.51
CA TYR A 165 12.01 10.29 -8.91
C TYR A 165 11.41 9.15 -9.75
N GLY A 166 11.51 7.92 -9.22
CA GLY A 166 10.89 6.72 -9.79
C GLY A 166 11.46 6.28 -11.14
N ARG A 167 12.66 6.71 -11.51
CA ARG A 167 13.29 6.33 -12.79
C ARG A 167 14.03 5.00 -12.68
N ASN A 168 14.73 4.78 -11.57
CA ASN A 168 15.42 3.52 -11.30
C ASN A 168 15.05 3.00 -9.92
N PHE A 169 14.95 1.67 -9.82
CA PHE A 169 14.59 0.99 -8.58
C PHE A 169 15.64 -0.04 -8.17
N ALA A 170 16.02 0.02 -6.89
CA ALA A 170 16.66 -1.10 -6.21
C ALA A 170 15.56 -2.03 -5.67
N ALA A 171 15.66 -3.32 -5.99
CA ALA A 171 14.76 -4.35 -5.48
C ALA A 171 15.41 -5.14 -4.34
N ARG A 172 14.65 -5.38 -3.29
CA ARG A 172 15.06 -6.19 -2.14
C ARG A 172 13.95 -7.15 -1.75
N ASP A 173 14.30 -8.43 -1.65
CA ASP A 173 13.43 -9.43 -1.03
C ASP A 173 13.41 -9.19 0.49
N LEU A 174 12.23 -8.94 1.04
CA LEU A 174 12.05 -8.71 2.47
C LEU A 174 11.69 -9.99 3.21
N HIS A 175 10.97 -10.91 2.57
CA HIS A 175 10.44 -12.09 3.23
C HIS A 175 10.01 -13.14 2.21
N GLU A 176 10.77 -14.21 2.14
CA GLU A 176 10.47 -15.38 1.32
C GLU A 176 9.15 -16.04 1.76
N TRP A 177 8.37 -16.50 0.78
CA TRP A 177 7.21 -17.33 0.99
C TRP A 177 6.98 -18.29 -0.18
N ASN A 178 7.31 -19.56 0.04
CA ASN A 178 7.01 -20.63 -0.91
C ASN A 178 5.59 -21.16 -0.69
N VAL A 179 4.66 -20.79 -1.56
CA VAL A 179 3.27 -21.24 -1.55
C VAL A 179 2.68 -21.27 -2.97
N PRO A 180 2.22 -22.44 -3.48
CA PRO A 180 1.57 -22.56 -4.78
C PRO A 180 0.07 -22.17 -4.69
N ALA A 181 -0.25 -21.07 -4.03
CA ALA A 181 -1.63 -20.57 -3.86
C ALA A 181 -1.67 -19.04 -3.87
N CYS A 182 -2.83 -18.45 -4.22
CA CYS A 182 -3.01 -16.99 -4.19
C CYS A 182 -3.11 -16.51 -2.72
N PRO A 183 -2.17 -15.67 -2.25
CA PRO A 183 -2.19 -15.20 -0.87
C PRO A 183 -3.34 -14.22 -0.57
N MET A 184 -3.87 -13.51 -1.59
CA MET A 184 -4.86 -12.43 -1.42
C MET A 184 -4.46 -11.45 -0.30
N SER A 185 -3.22 -10.98 -0.36
CA SER A 185 -2.62 -10.18 0.71
C SER A 185 -2.60 -8.69 0.35
N THR A 186 -2.46 -7.86 1.37
CA THR A 186 -2.28 -6.41 1.22
C THR A 186 -1.06 -5.96 2.00
N PHE A 187 -0.68 -4.71 1.82
CA PHE A 187 0.51 -4.10 2.39
C PHE A 187 0.14 -2.76 3.01
N SER A 188 0.90 -2.36 4.03
CA SER A 188 0.84 -1.02 4.59
C SER A 188 2.23 -0.43 4.73
N ILE A 189 2.33 0.86 4.46
CA ILE A 189 3.57 1.60 4.49
C ILE A 189 3.30 3.03 4.96
N ALA A 190 4.13 3.53 5.87
CA ALA A 190 4.03 4.89 6.38
C ALA A 190 5.42 5.50 6.55
N ALA A 191 5.57 6.76 6.14
CA ALA A 191 6.78 7.53 6.38
C ALA A 191 6.65 8.35 7.66
N ALA A 192 7.68 8.32 8.52
CA ALA A 192 7.75 9.14 9.72
C ALA A 192 9.21 9.40 10.13
N ALA A 193 9.54 10.67 10.39
CA ALA A 193 10.79 11.11 11.01
C ALA A 193 12.07 10.49 10.41
N GLY A 194 12.17 10.46 9.07
CA GLY A 194 13.35 9.93 8.36
C GLY A 194 13.43 8.41 8.30
N THR A 195 12.39 7.70 8.74
CA THR A 195 12.22 6.26 8.56
C THR A 195 10.93 5.97 7.80
N VAL A 196 10.88 4.78 7.20
CA VAL A 196 9.65 4.23 6.64
C VAL A 196 9.35 2.94 7.38
N VAL A 197 8.12 2.79 7.85
CA VAL A 197 7.64 1.54 8.45
C VAL A 197 6.80 0.79 7.43
N THR A 198 7.02 -0.50 7.32
CA THR A 198 6.32 -1.38 6.38
C THR A 198 5.67 -2.53 7.14
N ALA A 199 4.51 -2.99 6.69
CA ALA A 199 3.82 -4.16 7.21
C ALA A 199 3.22 -5.01 6.09
N TRP A 200 3.29 -6.32 6.25
CA TRP A 200 2.86 -7.32 5.28
C TRP A 200 2.48 -8.63 5.94
N GLU A 201 1.86 -9.51 5.16
CA GLU A 201 1.61 -10.90 5.57
C GLU A 201 2.62 -11.86 4.94
N THR A 202 3.10 -12.81 5.73
CA THR A 202 3.72 -14.06 5.27
C THR A 202 3.14 -15.25 6.03
N ALA A 203 2.67 -16.28 5.31
CA ALA A 203 2.17 -17.54 5.87
C ALA A 203 1.11 -17.38 6.99
N GLY A 204 0.13 -16.48 6.80
CA GLY A 204 -0.93 -16.24 7.77
C GLY A 204 -0.51 -15.49 9.04
N GLN A 205 0.68 -14.89 9.03
CA GLN A 205 1.21 -14.03 10.08
C GLN A 205 1.53 -12.63 9.53
N ILE A 206 1.32 -11.60 10.36
CA ILE A 206 1.70 -10.23 10.04
C ILE A 206 3.09 -9.95 10.56
N TYR A 207 3.90 -9.37 9.68
CA TYR A 207 5.23 -8.88 9.96
C TYR A 207 5.30 -7.39 9.66
N TRP A 208 6.22 -6.72 10.33
CA TRP A 208 6.55 -5.35 10.03
C TRP A 208 8.03 -5.09 10.22
N THR A 209 8.54 -4.00 9.64
CA THR A 209 9.92 -3.58 9.86
C THR A 209 10.11 -2.09 9.61
N ARG A 210 11.28 -1.58 10.02
CA ARG A 210 11.72 -0.21 9.73
C ARG A 210 12.74 -0.23 8.61
N VAL A 211 12.44 0.48 7.53
CA VAL A 211 13.35 0.70 6.41
C VAL A 211 14.02 2.07 6.58
N LYS A 212 15.35 2.07 6.46
CA LYS A 212 16.15 3.30 6.40
C LYS A 212 16.59 3.54 4.96
N SER A 213 16.60 4.81 4.53
CA SER A 213 17.07 5.22 3.21
C SER A 213 18.41 4.59 2.85
N ALA A 214 19.43 4.68 3.73
CA ALA A 214 20.80 4.23 3.44
C ALA A 214 21.14 2.77 3.79
N GLY A 215 20.17 1.94 4.23
CA GLY A 215 20.47 0.59 4.73
C GLY A 215 20.76 -0.44 3.63
N LYS A 216 21.96 -1.03 3.63
CA LYS A 216 22.36 -2.09 2.67
C LYS A 216 21.86 -3.49 3.04
N GLU A 217 21.61 -3.76 4.32
CA GLU A 217 21.09 -5.05 4.77
C GLU A 217 19.57 -5.08 4.77
N PRO A 218 18.95 -6.23 4.45
CA PRO A 218 17.52 -6.41 4.63
C PRO A 218 17.17 -6.29 6.11
N PRO A 219 16.22 -5.43 6.49
CA PRO A 219 15.85 -5.28 7.88
C PRO A 219 15.14 -6.56 8.36
N VAL A 220 15.42 -6.99 9.59
CA VAL A 220 14.80 -8.19 10.16
C VAL A 220 13.30 -7.92 10.36
N PRO A 221 12.41 -8.77 9.83
CA PRO A 221 10.98 -8.66 10.07
C PRO A 221 10.63 -8.95 11.54
N ILE A 222 9.76 -8.14 12.13
CA ILE A 222 9.20 -8.33 13.47
C ILE A 222 7.79 -8.89 13.31
N ALA A 223 7.51 -10.07 13.87
CA ALA A 223 6.17 -10.63 13.89
C ALA A 223 5.28 -9.92 14.91
N VAL A 224 3.98 -9.79 14.62
CA VAL A 224 3.01 -9.38 15.64
C VAL A 224 2.79 -10.48 16.69
N PRO A 225 2.57 -10.16 17.98
CA PRO A 225 2.51 -11.17 19.04
C PRO A 225 1.44 -12.25 18.80
N GLY A 226 1.64 -13.42 19.37
CA GLY A 226 0.73 -14.56 19.25
C GLY A 226 0.97 -15.44 18.01
N THR A 227 0.20 -16.53 17.93
CA THR A 227 0.37 -17.58 16.93
C THR A 227 -0.16 -17.15 15.56
N PRO A 228 0.51 -17.50 14.45
CA PRO A 228 -0.07 -17.37 13.12
C PRO A 228 -1.47 -18.01 13.04
N GLY A 229 -2.42 -17.33 12.42
CA GLY A 229 -3.85 -17.71 12.49
C GLY A 229 -4.69 -17.25 11.32
N GLY A 230 -4.08 -17.06 10.14
CA GLY A 230 -4.78 -16.46 9.00
C GLY A 230 -4.99 -14.96 9.17
N ARG A 231 -4.01 -14.28 9.77
CA ARG A 231 -3.99 -12.83 9.93
C ARG A 231 -3.83 -12.15 8.57
N LYS A 232 -4.57 -11.08 8.34
CA LYS A 232 -4.62 -10.37 7.04
C LYS A 232 -4.66 -8.86 7.24
N HIS A 233 -4.59 -8.15 6.11
CA HIS A 233 -4.90 -6.74 5.98
C HIS A 233 -4.23 -5.83 7.02
N PRO A 234 -2.89 -5.80 7.05
CA PRO A 234 -2.19 -4.97 8.01
C PRO A 234 -2.42 -3.48 7.74
N ALA A 235 -2.41 -2.68 8.79
CA ALA A 235 -2.28 -1.23 8.76
C ALA A 235 -1.16 -0.82 9.71
N ILE A 236 -0.31 0.12 9.30
CA ILE A 236 0.83 0.57 10.11
C ILE A 236 0.92 2.09 10.18
N ALA A 237 1.29 2.61 11.34
CA ALA A 237 1.60 4.02 11.55
C ALA A 237 2.76 4.16 12.53
N GLN A 238 3.55 5.23 12.39
CA GLN A 238 4.58 5.59 13.37
C GLN A 238 4.37 7.05 13.79
N ASN A 239 4.48 7.32 15.10
CA ASN A 239 4.34 8.66 15.64
C ASN A 239 5.69 9.40 15.77
N LYS A 240 5.63 10.67 16.16
CA LYS A 240 6.82 11.51 16.37
C LYS A 240 7.75 11.05 17.50
N ARG A 241 7.33 10.11 18.37
CA ARG A 241 8.17 9.50 19.42
C ARG A 241 8.92 8.26 18.91
N GLY A 242 8.67 7.81 17.68
CA GLY A 242 9.23 6.60 17.09
C GLY A 242 8.49 5.31 17.47
N GLU A 243 7.42 5.41 18.26
CA GLU A 243 6.54 4.29 18.56
C GLU A 243 5.78 3.91 17.28
N THR A 244 5.48 2.62 17.13
CA THR A 244 4.83 2.08 15.93
C THR A 244 3.57 1.33 16.33
N LEU A 245 2.44 1.64 15.69
CA LEU A 245 1.21 0.88 15.81
C LEU A 245 1.08 -0.03 14.60
N VAL A 246 0.87 -1.32 14.83
CA VAL A 246 0.53 -2.30 13.79
C VAL A 246 -0.83 -2.87 14.11
N ALA A 247 -1.78 -2.73 13.18
CA ALA A 247 -3.10 -3.32 13.26
C ALA A 247 -3.29 -4.36 12.15
N TRP A 248 -4.16 -5.34 12.36
CA TRP A 248 -4.47 -6.40 11.41
C TRP A 248 -5.88 -6.95 11.64
N THR A 249 -6.33 -7.79 10.71
CA THR A 249 -7.60 -8.51 10.85
C THR A 249 -7.40 -10.00 11.01
N GLU A 250 -8.30 -10.62 11.78
CA GLU A 250 -8.41 -12.08 11.91
C GLU A 250 -9.83 -12.54 11.57
N GLY A 251 -9.95 -13.75 11.03
CA GLY A 251 -11.25 -14.34 10.68
C GLY A 251 -11.90 -13.79 9.40
N MET A 252 -11.27 -12.85 8.69
CA MET A 252 -11.79 -12.36 7.40
C MET A 252 -11.82 -13.46 6.33
N GLY A 253 -12.70 -13.26 5.34
CA GLY A 253 -12.87 -14.17 4.21
C GLY A 253 -13.73 -13.56 3.11
N TRP A 254 -13.97 -14.30 2.04
CA TRP A 254 -14.84 -13.82 0.96
C TRP A 254 -16.22 -13.48 1.49
N SER A 255 -16.66 -12.23 1.30
CA SER A 255 -17.92 -11.69 1.82
C SER A 255 -18.11 -11.89 3.33
N ARG A 256 -17.01 -11.95 4.10
CA ARG A 256 -17.03 -12.12 5.56
C ARG A 256 -16.14 -11.08 6.24
N GLY A 257 -16.71 -10.44 7.26
CA GLY A 257 -16.00 -9.54 8.17
C GLY A 257 -14.99 -10.26 9.06
N GLY A 258 -14.40 -9.54 10.00
CA GLY A 258 -13.43 -10.11 10.94
C GLY A 258 -13.13 -9.19 12.11
N THR A 259 -12.34 -9.69 13.06
CA THR A 259 -11.93 -8.94 14.24
C THR A 259 -10.73 -8.07 13.89
N VAL A 260 -10.73 -6.82 14.37
CA VAL A 260 -9.57 -5.91 14.29
C VAL A 260 -8.73 -6.09 15.55
N LEU A 261 -7.44 -6.30 15.37
CA LEU A 261 -6.46 -6.37 16.46
C LEU A 261 -5.34 -5.37 16.20
N TRP A 262 -4.68 -4.90 17.26
CA TRP A 262 -3.49 -4.07 17.13
C TRP A 262 -2.50 -4.25 18.28
N GLN A 263 -1.24 -3.98 17.98
CA GLN A 263 -0.14 -3.97 18.92
C GLN A 263 0.61 -2.64 18.80
N LEU A 264 0.87 -2.02 19.95
CA LEU A 264 1.80 -0.90 20.06
C LEU A 264 3.22 -1.41 20.27
N TYR A 265 4.18 -0.76 19.63
CA TYR A 265 5.60 -1.02 19.79
C TYR A 265 6.35 0.23 20.18
N ASP A 266 7.37 0.09 21.01
CA ASP A 266 8.27 1.18 21.35
C ASP A 266 9.21 1.52 20.18
N LYS A 267 10.06 2.53 20.37
CA LYS A 267 11.06 2.96 19.39
C LYS A 267 12.09 1.88 19.04
N GLY A 268 12.32 0.92 19.94
CA GLY A 268 13.21 -0.23 19.73
C GLY A 268 12.55 -1.37 18.95
N GLY A 269 11.21 -1.36 18.85
CA GLY A 269 10.44 -2.43 18.23
C GLY A 269 10.00 -3.53 19.22
N ALA A 270 10.11 -3.29 20.53
CA ALA A 270 9.54 -4.19 21.52
C ALA A 270 8.03 -3.90 21.71
N PRO A 271 7.19 -4.94 21.85
CA PRO A 271 5.76 -4.74 22.09
C PRO A 271 5.51 -4.07 23.45
N VAL A 272 4.57 -3.13 23.48
CA VAL A 272 4.14 -2.40 24.67
C VAL A 272 2.75 -2.90 25.07
N GLY A 273 2.68 -3.63 26.18
CA GLY A 273 1.44 -4.25 26.65
C GLY A 273 0.95 -5.39 25.75
N GLU A 274 -0.22 -5.94 26.09
CA GLU A 274 -0.88 -6.99 25.30
C GLU A 274 -1.55 -6.41 24.05
N PRO A 275 -1.72 -7.22 22.98
CA PRO A 275 -2.53 -6.83 21.84
C PRO A 275 -3.95 -6.46 22.28
N ALA A 276 -4.46 -5.38 21.73
CA ALA A 276 -5.85 -4.98 21.92
C ALA A 276 -6.69 -5.36 20.70
N ALA A 277 -8.01 -5.39 20.87
CA ALA A 277 -8.95 -5.77 19.84
C ALA A 277 -10.21 -4.89 19.90
N ALA A 278 -10.89 -4.78 18.76
CA ALA A 278 -12.20 -4.15 18.64
C ALA A 278 -13.21 -5.14 18.05
N GLU A 279 -14.49 -4.73 18.03
CA GLU A 279 -15.58 -5.52 17.47
C GLU A 279 -15.34 -5.92 16.01
N ASN A 280 -16.15 -6.89 15.54
CA ASN A 280 -16.06 -7.37 14.18
C ASN A 280 -16.48 -6.28 13.18
N ILE A 281 -15.64 -6.06 12.18
CA ILE A 281 -15.92 -5.12 11.10
C ILE A 281 -16.64 -5.79 9.93
N PRO A 282 -17.47 -5.07 9.17
CA PRO A 282 -18.22 -5.65 8.05
C PRO A 282 -17.33 -6.27 6.97
N ALA A 283 -17.92 -7.11 6.13
CA ALA A 283 -17.23 -7.66 4.95
C ALA A 283 -16.64 -6.54 4.07
N TRP A 284 -15.50 -6.83 3.45
CA TRP A 284 -14.78 -5.91 2.55
C TRP A 284 -14.21 -4.64 3.20
N SER A 285 -14.32 -4.49 4.53
CA SER A 285 -13.70 -3.39 5.27
C SER A 285 -12.18 -3.53 5.36
N LEU A 286 -11.49 -2.40 5.50
CA LEU A 286 -10.05 -2.31 5.71
C LEU A 286 -9.74 -1.36 6.86
N ILE A 287 -8.63 -1.61 7.54
CA ILE A 287 -8.14 -0.74 8.60
C ILE A 287 -7.29 0.38 7.99
N ALA A 288 -7.51 1.61 8.44
CA ALA A 288 -6.56 2.70 8.27
C ALA A 288 -5.98 3.08 9.64
N ALA A 289 -4.67 3.32 9.69
CA ALA A 289 -3.96 3.76 10.89
C ALA A 289 -3.20 5.05 10.60
N TYR A 290 -3.28 6.02 11.51
CA TYR A 290 -2.45 7.22 11.43
C TYR A 290 -2.02 7.71 12.82
N ALA A 291 -0.89 8.40 12.86
CA ALA A 291 -0.38 9.03 14.07
C ALA A 291 -1.01 10.41 14.25
N ARG A 292 -1.38 10.74 15.49
CA ARG A 292 -1.93 12.03 15.90
C ARG A 292 -0.82 13.01 16.26
N ALA A 293 -1.11 14.31 16.23
CA ALA A 293 -0.16 15.37 16.56
C ALA A 293 0.32 15.34 18.04
N ASP A 294 -0.51 14.84 18.96
CA ASP A 294 -0.15 14.58 20.36
C ASP A 294 0.73 13.32 20.54
N GLY A 295 1.01 12.62 19.44
CA GLY A 295 1.72 11.36 19.40
C GLY A 295 0.87 10.16 19.79
N GLY A 296 -0.44 10.29 19.94
CA GLY A 296 -1.35 9.14 19.94
C GLY A 296 -1.47 8.50 18.56
N PHE A 297 -2.35 7.51 18.45
CA PHE A 297 -2.75 6.91 17.18
C PHE A 297 -4.26 6.90 17.06
N THR A 298 -4.76 6.85 15.83
CA THR A 298 -6.15 6.56 15.51
C THR A 298 -6.20 5.38 14.54
N LEU A 299 -7.13 4.46 14.80
CA LEU A 299 -7.56 3.44 13.87
C LEU A 299 -8.95 3.79 13.35
N VAL A 300 -9.17 3.61 12.04
CA VAL A 300 -10.46 3.76 11.37
C VAL A 300 -10.78 2.43 10.71
N PHE A 301 -11.97 1.90 10.97
CA PHE A 301 -12.44 0.59 10.51
C PHE A 301 -13.96 0.48 10.57
#